data_AF-A0A950H236-F1
#
_entry.id   AF-A0A950H236-F1
#
_cell.length_a   1.000
_cell.length_b   1.000
_cell.length_c   1.000
_cell.angle_alpha   90.00
_cell.angle_beta   90.00
_cell.angle_gamma   90.00
#
_symmetry.space_group_name_H-M   'P 1'
#
loop_
_entity.id
_entity.type
_entity.pdbx_description
1 polymer ?
#
loop_
_entity_poly.entity_id
_entity_poly.type
_entity_poly.pdbx_seq_one_letter_code
_entity_poly.pdbx_strand_id
1 'polypeptide(L)'
;MRLSDKFKRVAASVAFAFAVPTLAHAADPLPEHYKELYFAAAREGRADLIQGMIKDGVPIDMRDSQGYTALIIAAYDGQRPVVDLLLSMHADPCAADTKGNTALMGTAFKNELEIAKLLVTHCDVNARNANGQTAAMMAALVGHTDFIKMLAEHGADLGLKDNAGATATSVAQQQGNAEMVQLIASLSAPKLTPAPNRSN
;
A
#
# COMPACT_ATOMS: atom_id res chain seq x y z
N MET A 1 -21.14 -44.71 1.26
CA MET A 1 -21.07 -43.38 1.93
C MET A 1 -20.08 -42.54 1.14
N ARG A 2 -20.57 -41.78 0.14
CA ARG A 2 -19.76 -41.17 -0.93
C ARG A 2 -19.48 -39.70 -0.67
N LEU A 3 -18.27 -39.31 -1.05
CA LEU A 3 -17.58 -38.03 -0.86
C LEU A 3 -18.16 -36.83 -1.66
N SER A 4 -19.47 -36.79 -1.96
CA SER A 4 -20.04 -35.82 -2.92
C SER A 4 -21.00 -34.77 -2.34
N ASP A 5 -21.31 -34.79 -1.04
CA ASP A 5 -22.38 -33.93 -0.47
C ASP A 5 -21.89 -32.76 0.40
N LYS A 6 -20.57 -32.56 0.57
CA LYS A 6 -20.03 -31.41 1.32
C LYS A 6 -19.77 -30.16 0.47
N PHE A 7 -19.89 -30.23 -0.86
CA PHE A 7 -19.60 -29.09 -1.76
C PHE A 7 -20.84 -28.46 -2.43
N LYS A 8 -22.06 -28.88 -2.10
CA LYS A 8 -23.31 -28.34 -2.67
C LYS A 8 -24.14 -27.45 -1.72
N ARG A 9 -23.59 -27.01 -0.58
CA ARG A 9 -24.32 -26.17 0.40
C ARG A 9 -23.81 -24.74 0.58
N VAL A 10 -22.94 -24.25 -0.30
CA VAL A 10 -22.56 -22.81 -0.31
C VAL A 10 -23.23 -22.04 -1.46
N ALA A 11 -23.99 -22.72 -2.33
CA ALA A 11 -24.73 -22.10 -3.43
C ALA A 11 -26.25 -22.31 -3.29
N ALA A 12 -26.85 -21.79 -2.22
CA ALA A 12 -28.29 -21.52 -2.11
C ALA A 12 -28.63 -20.89 -0.75
N SER A 13 -28.42 -19.58 -0.62
CA SER A 13 -29.29 -18.74 0.23
C SER A 13 -29.15 -17.29 -0.23
N VAL A 14 -29.76 -16.99 -1.36
CA VAL A 14 -30.09 -15.63 -1.80
C VAL A 14 -31.43 -15.29 -1.16
N ALA A 15 -31.57 -14.06 -0.68
CA ALA A 15 -32.69 -13.48 0.07
C ALA A 15 -32.65 -13.70 1.60
N PHE A 16 -31.59 -13.22 2.25
CA PHE A 16 -31.80 -12.53 3.52
C PHE A 16 -31.82 -11.04 3.19
N ALA A 17 -32.94 -10.38 3.46
CA ALA A 17 -33.05 -8.94 3.37
C ALA A 17 -31.99 -8.34 4.31
N PHE A 18 -30.94 -7.74 3.75
CA PHE A 18 -29.99 -6.93 4.49
C PHE A 18 -30.68 -5.62 4.87
N ALA A 19 -31.63 -5.69 5.79
CA ALA A 19 -31.87 -4.56 6.67
C ALA A 19 -30.64 -4.50 7.58
N VAL A 20 -29.64 -3.73 7.17
CA VAL A 20 -28.59 -3.27 8.08
C VAL A 20 -29.33 -2.62 9.26
N PRO A 21 -29.10 -3.03 10.51
CA PRO A 21 -29.61 -2.25 11.63
C PRO A 21 -29.05 -0.85 11.42
N THR A 22 -29.91 0.15 11.24
CA THR A 22 -29.51 1.54 11.17
C THR A 22 -28.46 1.77 12.25
N LEU A 23 -27.21 2.04 11.85
CA LEU A 23 -26.10 2.42 12.73
C LEU A 23 -26.42 3.80 13.32
N ALA A 24 -27.48 3.88 14.11
CA ALA A 24 -27.92 5.05 14.84
C ALA A 24 -27.13 5.22 16.14
N HIS A 25 -26.15 4.36 16.40
CA HIS A 25 -25.25 4.47 17.54
C HIS A 25 -23.82 4.16 17.10
N ALA A 26 -22.96 5.19 17.12
CA ALA A 26 -21.55 5.13 16.74
C ALA A 26 -20.67 4.26 17.67
N ALA A 27 -21.28 3.42 18.51
CA ALA A 27 -20.60 2.68 19.58
C ALA A 27 -20.73 1.14 19.47
N ASP A 28 -21.58 0.61 18.58
CA ASP A 28 -21.69 -0.84 18.42
C ASP A 28 -20.64 -1.34 17.41
N PRO A 29 -19.77 -2.30 17.78
CA PRO A 29 -18.77 -2.84 16.88
C PRO A 29 -19.44 -3.58 15.72
N LEU A 30 -18.99 -3.29 14.49
CA LEU A 30 -19.45 -3.97 13.29
C LEU A 30 -19.23 -5.49 13.42
N PRO A 31 -20.19 -6.33 12.98
CA PRO A 31 -20.03 -7.78 13.04
C PRO A 31 -18.75 -8.24 12.31
N GLU A 32 -18.00 -9.20 12.88
CA GLU A 32 -16.73 -9.66 12.32
C GLU A 32 -16.83 -10.11 10.86
N HIS A 33 -17.91 -10.80 10.48
CA HIS A 33 -18.14 -11.21 9.09
C HIS A 33 -18.25 -10.03 8.12
N TYR A 34 -18.74 -8.87 8.59
CA TYR A 34 -18.89 -7.66 7.79
C TYR A 34 -17.54 -6.97 7.61
N LYS A 35 -16.70 -6.99 8.67
CA LYS A 35 -15.32 -6.52 8.65
C LYS A 35 -14.43 -7.37 7.73
N GLU A 36 -14.52 -8.69 7.83
CA GLU A 36 -13.82 -9.62 6.94
C GLU A 36 -14.22 -9.40 5.48
N LEU A 37 -15.52 -9.24 5.21
CA LEU A 37 -16.02 -8.98 3.87
C LEU A 37 -15.52 -7.64 3.30
N TYR A 38 -15.45 -6.59 4.12
CA TYR A 38 -14.92 -5.29 3.70
C TYR A 38 -13.46 -5.39 3.24
N PHE A 39 -12.60 -6.05 4.00
CA PHE A 39 -11.20 -6.23 3.61
C PHE A 39 -11.01 -7.23 2.47
N ALA A 40 -11.85 -8.25 2.37
CA ALA A 40 -11.87 -9.15 1.22
C ALA A 40 -12.27 -8.40 -0.07
N ALA A 41 -13.29 -7.53 0.00
CA ALA A 41 -13.70 -6.69 -1.12
C ALA A 41 -12.58 -5.76 -1.58
N ALA A 42 -11.80 -5.20 -0.66
CA ALA A 42 -10.64 -4.37 -0.98
C ALA A 42 -9.56 -5.16 -1.74
N ARG A 43 -9.27 -6.40 -1.31
CA ARG A 43 -8.31 -7.32 -1.93
C ARG A 43 -8.74 -7.79 -3.32
N GLU A 44 -10.04 -8.02 -3.51
CA GLU A 44 -10.62 -8.48 -4.77
C GLU A 44 -10.94 -7.34 -5.76
N GLY A 45 -10.70 -6.08 -5.38
CA GLY A 45 -10.97 -4.94 -6.26
C GLY A 45 -12.45 -4.58 -6.40
N ARG A 46 -13.30 -5.02 -5.46
CA ARG A 46 -14.76 -4.85 -5.50
C ARG A 46 -15.18 -3.45 -5.03
N ALA A 47 -14.85 -2.43 -5.81
CA ALA A 47 -15.13 -1.02 -5.52
C ALA A 47 -16.62 -0.76 -5.20
N ASP A 48 -17.54 -1.40 -5.91
CA ASP A 48 -18.99 -1.25 -5.67
C ASP A 48 -19.40 -1.70 -4.26
N LEU A 49 -18.80 -2.81 -3.77
CA LEU A 49 -19.09 -3.32 -2.43
C LEU A 49 -18.51 -2.40 -1.36
N ILE A 50 -17.27 -1.94 -1.55
CA ILE A 50 -16.63 -0.96 -0.66
C ILE A 50 -17.48 0.31 -0.57
N GLN A 51 -17.91 0.84 -1.71
CA GLN A 51 -18.73 2.06 -1.74
C GLN A 51 -20.07 1.86 -1.02
N GLY A 52 -20.75 0.72 -1.25
CA GLY A 52 -21.99 0.39 -0.56
C GLY A 52 -21.81 0.32 0.95
N MET A 53 -20.78 -0.41 1.41
CA MET A 53 -20.48 -0.57 2.84
C MET A 53 -20.14 0.76 3.53
N ILE A 54 -19.38 1.64 2.88
CA ILE A 54 -19.08 2.97 3.44
C ILE A 54 -20.36 3.81 3.54
N LYS A 55 -21.23 3.77 2.53
CA LYS A 55 -22.55 4.44 2.58
C LYS A 55 -23.45 3.88 3.67
N ASP A 56 -23.34 2.59 3.97
CA ASP A 56 -24.06 1.91 5.04
C ASP A 56 -23.46 2.19 6.44
N GLY A 57 -22.38 2.97 6.53
CA GLY A 57 -21.82 3.46 7.80
C GLY A 57 -20.51 2.79 8.23
N VAL A 58 -19.90 1.94 7.40
CA VAL A 58 -18.55 1.44 7.67
C VAL A 58 -17.55 2.60 7.66
N PRO A 59 -16.77 2.82 8.74
CA PRO A 59 -15.71 3.81 8.74
C PRO A 59 -14.70 3.55 7.62
N ILE A 60 -14.45 4.55 6.78
CA ILE A 60 -13.58 4.42 5.60
C ILE A 60 -12.16 3.94 5.96
N ASP A 61 -11.59 4.49 7.03
CA ASP A 61 -10.27 4.14 7.58
C ASP A 61 -10.36 3.09 8.71
N MET A 62 -11.38 2.23 8.67
CA MET A 62 -11.45 1.07 9.55
C MET A 62 -10.15 0.25 9.45
N ARG A 63 -9.68 -0.21 10.61
CA ARG A 63 -8.49 -1.06 10.73
C ARG A 63 -8.83 -2.51 11.08
N ASP A 64 -8.15 -3.45 10.43
CA ASP A 64 -8.14 -4.85 10.84
C ASP A 64 -7.30 -5.09 12.12
N SER A 65 -7.15 -6.34 12.54
CA SER A 65 -6.37 -6.69 13.74
C SER A 65 -4.86 -6.42 13.62
N GLN A 66 -4.36 -6.21 12.40
CA GLN A 66 -2.96 -5.86 12.11
C GLN A 66 -2.80 -4.37 11.79
N GLY A 67 -3.88 -3.59 11.82
CA GLY A 67 -3.87 -2.16 11.51
C GLY A 67 -4.07 -1.83 10.04
N TYR A 68 -4.30 -2.82 9.17
CA TYR A 68 -4.52 -2.55 7.75
C TYR A 68 -5.85 -1.83 7.54
N THR A 69 -5.81 -0.78 6.72
CA THR A 69 -7.01 -0.17 6.13
C THR A 69 -7.30 -0.82 4.78
N ALA A 70 -8.52 -0.62 4.26
CA ALA A 70 -8.87 -1.07 2.91
C ALA A 70 -7.93 -0.45 1.85
N LEU A 71 -7.46 0.78 2.06
CA LEU A 71 -6.53 1.45 1.16
C LEU A 71 -5.17 0.76 1.13
N ILE A 72 -4.60 0.39 2.29
CA ILE A 72 -3.31 -0.33 2.33
C ILE A 72 -3.43 -1.68 1.61
N ILE A 73 -4.52 -2.43 1.85
CA ILE A 73 -4.75 -3.73 1.19
C ILE A 73 -4.89 -3.56 -0.32
N ALA A 74 -5.77 -2.66 -0.76
CA ALA A 74 -6.00 -2.42 -2.18
C ALA A 74 -4.72 -1.94 -2.90
N ALA A 75 -3.92 -1.09 -2.24
CA ALA A 75 -2.66 -0.62 -2.81
C ALA A 75 -1.62 -1.74 -2.92
N TYR A 76 -1.52 -2.61 -1.91
CA TYR A 76 -0.62 -3.78 -1.94
C TYR A 76 -1.04 -4.80 -3.01
N ASP A 77 -2.34 -5.04 -3.18
CA ASP A 77 -2.88 -6.02 -4.12
C ASP A 77 -3.14 -5.46 -5.54
N GLY A 78 -2.70 -4.22 -5.83
CA GLY A 78 -2.79 -3.62 -7.17
C GLY A 78 -4.19 -3.18 -7.60
N GLN A 79 -5.13 -3.04 -6.64
CA GLN A 79 -6.53 -2.78 -6.89
C GLN A 79 -6.81 -1.28 -7.11
N ARG A 80 -6.31 -0.75 -8.22
CA ARG A 80 -6.40 0.66 -8.58
C ARG A 80 -7.82 1.26 -8.47
N PRO A 81 -8.90 0.62 -8.96
CA PRO A 81 -10.25 1.19 -8.85
C PRO A 81 -10.69 1.40 -7.39
N VAL A 82 -10.28 0.51 -6.48
CA VAL A 82 -10.58 0.65 -5.05
C VAL A 82 -9.77 1.77 -4.43
N VAL A 83 -8.49 1.92 -4.79
CA VAL A 83 -7.65 3.04 -4.33
C VAL A 83 -8.25 4.37 -4.77
N ASP A 84 -8.59 4.52 -6.06
CA ASP A 84 -9.18 5.75 -6.59
C ASP A 84 -10.50 6.08 -5.88
N LEU A 85 -11.36 5.08 -5.67
CA LEU A 85 -12.61 5.24 -4.92
C LEU A 85 -12.35 5.73 -3.49
N LEU A 86 -11.48 5.05 -2.74
CA LEU A 86 -11.20 5.37 -1.34
C LEU A 86 -10.62 6.79 -1.20
N LEU A 87 -9.67 7.16 -2.06
CA LEU A 87 -9.11 8.51 -2.09
C LEU A 87 -10.17 9.57 -2.45
N SER A 88 -11.05 9.29 -3.42
CA SER A 88 -12.16 10.18 -3.79
C SER A 88 -13.16 10.38 -2.64
N MET A 89 -13.23 9.43 -1.72
CA MET A 89 -14.06 9.46 -0.52
C MET A 89 -13.29 9.94 0.72
N HIS A 90 -12.09 10.53 0.53
CA HIS A 90 -11.24 11.11 1.57
C HIS A 90 -10.68 10.11 2.60
N ALA A 91 -10.43 8.85 2.19
CA ALA A 91 -9.61 7.94 2.99
C ALA A 91 -8.22 8.54 3.25
N ASP A 92 -7.61 8.25 4.40
CA ASP A 92 -6.26 8.69 4.71
C ASP A 92 -5.23 7.94 3.84
N PRO A 93 -4.59 8.59 2.86
CA PRO A 93 -3.60 7.94 1.99
C PRO A 93 -2.33 7.53 2.74
N CYS A 94 -2.07 8.13 3.90
CA CYS A 94 -0.83 7.98 4.66
C CYS A 94 -1.01 7.14 5.91
N ALA A 95 -2.17 6.50 6.06
CA ALA A 95 -2.41 5.52 7.10
C ALA A 95 -1.33 4.43 7.07
N ALA A 96 -0.97 3.97 8.26
CA ALA A 96 -0.01 2.90 8.47
C ALA A 96 -0.62 1.76 9.28
N ASP A 97 -0.12 0.55 9.05
CA ASP A 97 -0.44 -0.63 9.86
C ASP A 97 0.21 -0.56 11.26
N THR A 98 -0.02 -1.58 12.09
CA THR A 98 0.57 -1.66 13.45
C THR A 98 2.10 -1.70 13.47
N LYS A 99 2.75 -2.01 12.35
CA LYS A 99 4.20 -2.01 12.19
C LYS A 99 4.71 -0.73 11.54
N GLY A 100 3.83 0.24 11.27
CA GLY A 100 4.17 1.49 10.59
C GLY A 100 4.37 1.33 9.08
N ASN A 101 3.96 0.23 8.46
CA ASN A 101 4.00 0.10 7.00
C ASN A 101 2.86 0.90 6.38
N THR A 102 3.20 1.79 5.46
CA THR A 102 2.22 2.58 4.69
C THR A 102 1.82 1.85 3.40
N ALA A 103 0.75 2.32 2.77
CA ALA A 103 0.35 1.86 1.44
C ALA A 103 1.49 2.03 0.40
N LEU A 104 2.25 3.12 0.47
CA LEU A 104 3.40 3.36 -0.41
C LEU A 104 4.48 2.26 -0.25
N MET A 105 4.78 1.83 0.98
CA MET A 105 5.72 0.72 1.21
C MET A 105 5.20 -0.60 0.64
N GLY A 106 3.90 -0.87 0.79
CA GLY A 106 3.26 -2.05 0.20
C GLY A 106 3.36 -2.07 -1.33
N THR A 107 3.06 -0.95 -1.98
CA THR A 107 3.21 -0.80 -3.43
C THR A 107 4.66 -0.97 -3.89
N ALA A 108 5.62 -0.49 -3.09
CA ALA A 108 7.05 -0.63 -3.37
C ALA A 108 7.53 -2.07 -3.29
N PHE A 109 6.96 -2.90 -2.41
CA PHE A 109 7.26 -4.33 -2.37
C PHE A 109 6.64 -5.07 -3.57
N LYS A 110 5.43 -4.68 -3.96
CA LYS A 110 4.62 -5.35 -4.99
C LYS A 110 4.81 -4.84 -6.42
N ASN A 111 5.58 -3.76 -6.58
CA ASN A 111 5.81 -3.04 -7.84
C ASN A 111 4.55 -2.40 -8.44
N GLU A 112 3.64 -1.92 -7.61
CA GLU A 112 2.39 -1.28 -8.05
C GLU A 112 2.63 0.20 -8.40
N LEU A 113 3.40 0.43 -9.47
CA LEU A 113 3.98 1.73 -9.82
C LEU A 113 2.93 2.84 -10.03
N GLU A 114 1.82 2.52 -10.69
CA GLU A 114 0.79 3.52 -10.99
C GLU A 114 0.03 3.95 -9.73
N ILE A 115 -0.18 3.03 -8.78
CA ILE A 115 -0.76 3.37 -7.47
C ILE A 115 0.25 4.18 -6.66
N ALA A 116 1.52 3.79 -6.66
CA ALA A 116 2.57 4.51 -5.95
C ALA A 116 2.71 5.97 -6.40
N LYS A 117 2.62 6.23 -7.72
CA LYS A 117 2.62 7.59 -8.29
C LYS A 117 1.48 8.47 -7.77
N LEU A 118 0.34 7.89 -7.39
CA LEU A 118 -0.69 8.65 -6.68
C LEU A 118 -0.28 8.94 -5.25
N LEU A 119 0.04 7.87 -4.51
CA LEU A 119 0.24 7.94 -3.05
C LEU A 119 1.40 8.86 -2.67
N VAL A 120 2.46 8.89 -3.48
CA VAL A 120 3.64 9.73 -3.25
C VAL A 120 3.33 11.24 -3.30
N THR A 121 2.23 11.64 -3.95
CA THR A 121 1.80 13.05 -3.96
C THR A 121 1.07 13.48 -2.70
N HIS A 122 0.64 12.51 -1.88
CA HIS A 122 -0.12 12.75 -0.65
C HIS A 122 0.69 12.51 0.62
N CYS A 123 1.75 11.70 0.54
CA CYS A 123 2.46 11.20 1.71
C CYS A 123 3.95 11.53 1.67
N ASP A 124 4.57 11.51 2.86
CA ASP A 124 6.02 11.57 2.96
C ASP A 124 6.65 10.32 2.31
N VAL A 125 7.32 10.53 1.17
CA VAL A 125 8.06 9.48 0.43
C VAL A 125 9.14 8.82 1.29
N ASN A 126 9.63 9.52 2.31
CA ASN A 126 10.67 9.09 3.24
C ASN A 126 10.13 8.51 4.54
N ALA A 127 8.83 8.26 4.64
CA ALA A 127 8.22 7.63 5.80
C ALA A 127 8.95 6.32 6.18
N ARG A 128 9.02 6.07 7.48
CA ARG A 128 9.77 4.95 8.07
C ARG A 128 8.83 4.08 8.91
N ASN A 129 8.89 2.78 8.69
CA ASN A 129 8.16 1.83 9.52
C ASN A 129 8.85 1.64 10.89
N ALA A 130 8.32 0.76 11.74
CA ALA A 130 8.87 0.49 13.08
C ALA A 130 10.32 -0.02 13.07
N ASN A 131 10.77 -0.62 11.94
CA ASN A 131 12.15 -1.06 11.74
C ASN A 131 13.04 0.02 11.11
N GLY A 132 12.51 1.22 10.87
CA GLY A 132 13.21 2.31 10.20
C GLY A 132 13.28 2.16 8.68
N GLN A 133 12.56 1.20 8.11
CA GLN A 133 12.63 0.90 6.67
C GLN A 133 11.75 1.85 5.86
N THR A 134 12.21 2.22 4.67
CA THR A 134 11.50 3.10 3.73
C THR A 134 10.97 2.33 2.52
N ALA A 135 10.10 2.96 1.72
CA ALA A 135 9.63 2.40 0.45
C ALA A 135 10.80 2.07 -0.49
N ALA A 136 11.86 2.89 -0.51
CA ALA A 136 13.05 2.64 -1.31
C ALA A 136 13.78 1.35 -0.88
N MET A 137 13.86 1.05 0.42
CA MET A 137 14.46 -0.20 0.87
C MET A 137 13.63 -1.43 0.45
N MET A 138 12.29 -1.32 0.46
CA MET A 138 11.41 -2.39 -0.01
C MET A 138 11.57 -2.64 -1.52
N ALA A 139 11.63 -1.58 -2.34
CA ALA A 139 11.86 -1.70 -3.77
C ALA A 139 13.26 -2.27 -4.08
N ALA A 140 14.29 -1.86 -3.34
CA ALA A 140 15.65 -2.40 -3.48
C ALA A 140 15.76 -3.87 -3.08
N LEU A 141 15.01 -4.30 -2.05
CA LEU A 141 14.96 -5.69 -1.59
C LEU A 141 14.46 -6.63 -2.69
N VAL A 142 13.43 -6.22 -3.43
CA VAL A 142 12.83 -7.05 -4.49
C VAL A 142 13.50 -6.81 -5.85
N GLY A 143 14.13 -5.65 -6.06
CA GLY A 143 14.84 -5.30 -7.29
C GLY A 143 14.05 -4.44 -8.28
N HIS A 144 13.05 -3.68 -7.82
CA HIS A 144 12.18 -2.87 -8.68
C HIS A 144 12.83 -1.54 -9.05
N THR A 145 13.64 -1.55 -10.11
CA THR A 145 14.46 -0.41 -10.55
C THR A 145 13.64 0.82 -10.94
N ASP A 146 12.57 0.65 -11.70
CA ASP A 146 11.70 1.77 -12.11
C ASP A 146 10.95 2.39 -10.94
N PHE A 147 10.63 1.59 -9.92
CA PHE A 147 10.06 2.09 -8.68
C PHE A 147 11.04 2.97 -7.92
N ILE A 148 12.32 2.59 -7.84
CA ILE A 148 13.38 3.41 -7.23
C ILE A 148 13.57 4.73 -7.98
N LYS A 149 13.54 4.72 -9.32
CA LYS A 149 13.60 5.95 -10.12
C LYS A 149 12.43 6.87 -9.78
N MET A 150 11.21 6.33 -9.76
CA MET A 150 10.00 7.09 -9.42
C MET A 150 10.09 7.69 -8.01
N LEU A 151 10.53 6.93 -7.02
CA LEU A 151 10.74 7.43 -5.66
C LEU A 151 11.77 8.58 -5.64
N ALA A 152 12.90 8.43 -6.34
CA ALA A 152 13.93 9.47 -6.43
C ALA A 152 13.43 10.74 -7.13
N GLU A 153 12.63 10.60 -8.19
CA GLU A 153 11.96 11.72 -8.88
C GLU A 153 11.04 12.51 -7.94
N HIS A 154 10.46 11.86 -6.95
CA HIS A 154 9.59 12.47 -5.94
C HIS A 154 10.33 12.82 -4.63
N GLY A 155 11.67 12.87 -4.64
CA GLY A 155 12.47 13.36 -3.52
C GLY A 155 12.78 12.33 -2.43
N ALA A 156 12.74 11.03 -2.75
CA ALA A 156 13.20 10.01 -1.82
C ALA A 156 14.70 10.14 -1.51
N ASP A 157 15.05 10.15 -0.22
CA ASP A 157 16.41 10.05 0.27
C ASP A 157 16.83 8.58 0.32
N LEU A 158 17.57 8.15 -0.72
CA LEU A 158 18.09 6.79 -0.85
C LEU A 158 19.23 6.48 0.15
N GLY A 159 19.74 7.50 0.85
CA GLY A 159 20.77 7.41 1.87
C GLY A 159 20.25 7.14 3.29
N LEU A 160 18.92 7.15 3.50
CA LEU A 160 18.33 6.81 4.79
C LEU A 160 18.75 5.42 5.24
N LYS A 161 18.99 5.31 6.55
CA LYS A 161 19.37 4.06 7.22
C LYS A 161 18.23 3.53 8.06
N ASP A 162 17.94 2.24 7.97
CA ASP A 162 17.03 1.58 8.90
C ASP A 162 17.64 1.46 10.31
N ASN A 163 16.92 0.82 11.24
CA ASN A 163 17.38 0.69 12.62
C ASN A 163 18.63 -0.22 12.75
N ALA A 164 18.93 -1.04 11.75
CA ALA A 164 20.16 -1.84 11.67
C ALA A 164 21.30 -1.12 10.94
N GLY A 165 21.08 0.11 10.48
CA GLY A 165 22.05 0.89 9.73
C GLY A 165 22.10 0.60 8.22
N ALA A 166 21.19 -0.25 7.72
CA ALA A 166 21.11 -0.62 6.31
C ALA A 166 20.44 0.48 5.47
N THR A 167 20.97 0.72 4.27
CA THR A 167 20.40 1.61 3.24
C THR A 167 19.78 0.81 2.11
N ALA A 168 19.06 1.47 1.19
CA ALA A 168 18.61 0.80 -0.04
C ALA A 168 19.77 0.18 -0.83
N THR A 169 20.95 0.82 -0.81
CA THR A 169 22.17 0.28 -1.45
C THR A 169 22.67 -0.99 -0.76
N SER A 170 22.75 -1.01 0.59
CA SER A 170 23.22 -2.21 1.30
C SER A 170 22.25 -3.39 1.12
N VAL A 171 20.94 -3.12 1.06
CA VAL A 171 19.93 -4.13 0.75
C VAL A 171 20.17 -4.71 -0.65
N ALA A 172 20.35 -3.88 -1.67
CA ALA A 172 20.64 -4.33 -3.03
C ALA A 172 21.94 -5.14 -3.12
N GLN A 173 22.98 -4.77 -2.36
CA GLN A 173 24.23 -5.52 -2.26
C GLN A 173 24.04 -6.91 -1.64
N GLN A 174 23.27 -7.00 -0.55
CA GLN A 174 22.96 -8.28 0.10
C GLN A 174 22.20 -9.24 -0.83
N GLN A 175 21.36 -8.69 -1.72
CA GLN A 175 20.65 -9.46 -2.75
C GLN A 175 21.51 -9.77 -3.98
N GLY A 176 22.75 -9.30 -4.06
CA GLY A 176 23.62 -9.47 -5.23
C GLY A 176 23.15 -8.71 -6.48
N ASN A 177 22.27 -7.71 -6.32
CA ASN A 177 21.70 -6.95 -7.44
C ASN A 177 22.62 -5.78 -7.82
N ALA A 178 23.64 -6.08 -8.62
CA ALA A 178 24.63 -5.09 -9.07
C ALA A 178 23.98 -3.95 -9.89
N GLU A 179 22.97 -4.23 -10.69
CA GLU A 179 22.25 -3.22 -11.48
C GLU A 179 21.58 -2.19 -10.58
N MET A 180 20.87 -2.64 -9.54
CA MET A 180 20.22 -1.77 -8.55
C MET A 180 21.24 -0.91 -7.80
N VAL A 181 22.40 -1.47 -7.45
CA VAL A 181 23.48 -0.71 -6.79
C VAL A 181 23.98 0.42 -7.70
N GLN A 182 24.23 0.14 -8.98
CA GLN A 182 24.66 1.16 -9.95
C GLN A 182 23.58 2.22 -10.15
N LEU A 183 22.31 1.80 -10.23
CA LEU A 183 21.18 2.72 -10.35
C LEU A 183 21.10 3.68 -9.16
N ILE A 184 21.08 3.16 -7.93
CA ILE A 184 20.99 3.99 -6.72
C ILE A 184 22.19 4.94 -6.62
N ALA A 185 23.40 4.47 -6.94
CA ALA A 185 24.59 5.32 -6.99
C ALA A 185 24.45 6.46 -8.01
N SER A 186 23.90 6.17 -9.20
CA SER A 186 23.67 7.18 -10.23
C SER A 186 22.62 8.22 -9.83
N LEU A 187 21.56 7.81 -9.11
CA LEU A 187 20.49 8.70 -8.65
C LEU A 187 20.91 9.56 -7.44
N SER A 188 21.86 9.07 -6.65
CA SER A 188 22.38 9.76 -5.46
C SER A 188 23.55 10.70 -5.79
N ALA A 189 24.10 10.63 -7.00
CA ALA A 189 25.15 11.54 -7.43
C ALA A 189 24.59 12.97 -7.55
N PRO A 190 25.32 14.00 -7.07
CA PRO A 190 24.89 15.37 -7.27
C PRO A 190 24.75 15.64 -8.77
N LYS A 191 23.59 16.18 -9.20
CA LYS A 191 23.39 16.64 -10.58
C LYS A 191 24.54 17.59 -10.92
N LEU A 192 25.51 17.15 -11.72
CA LEU A 192 26.58 17.99 -12.21
C LEU A 192 25.94 19.15 -12.99
N THR A 193 25.80 20.31 -12.38
CA THR A 193 25.54 21.54 -13.12
C THR A 193 26.78 21.79 -13.97
N PRO A 194 26.65 21.93 -15.32
CA PRO A 194 27.80 22.24 -16.15
C PRO A 194 28.47 23.50 -15.62
N ALA A 195 29.79 23.46 -15.44
CA ALA A 195 30.56 24.59 -14.94
C ALA A 195 30.24 25.85 -15.76
N PRO A 196 30.09 27.04 -15.12
CA PRO A 196 29.83 28.27 -15.85
C PRO A 196 30.97 28.49 -16.84
N ASN A 197 30.60 28.56 -18.12
CA ASN A 197 31.50 28.74 -19.24
C ASN A 197 32.32 30.02 -19.01
N ARG A 198 33.59 29.88 -18.62
CA ARG A 198 34.50 31.02 -18.52
C ARG A 198 34.80 31.48 -19.94
N SER A 199 34.06 32.48 -20.40
CA SER A 199 34.38 33.24 -21.60
C SER A 199 35.73 33.94 -21.36
N ASN A 200 36.67 33.72 -22.28
CA ASN A 200 37.93 34.47 -22.38
C ASN A 200 37.69 35.97 -22.55
#